data_AF-A0AAQ3ST76-F1
#
_entry.id   AF-A0AAQ3ST76-F1
#
_cell.length_a   1.000
_cell.length_b   1.000
_cell.length_c   1.000
_cell.angle_alpha   90.00
_cell.angle_beta   90.00
_cell.angle_gamma   90.00
#
_symmetry.space_group_name_H-M   'P 1'
#
loop_
_entity.id
_entity.type
_entity.pdbx_description
1 polymer ?
#
loop_
_entity_poly.entity_id
_entity_poly.type
_entity_poly.pdbx_seq_one_letter_code
_entity_poly.pdbx_strand_id
1 'polypeptide(L)'
;MAHWVGDSDDSDKFEWDSDGGGEEAEASFNAAGAGSTLSSRNIDAPGLSTRVANGNGKAGPSASPLVQKYVDMGFPEEMVLKAMKDNGDNGAESLVELLLTYQEIGNDPSVNNGFASGCVRQTLEDSDDDDIQENWGDEDAGGRDSPNLDDSSDEDFLNEMSQKDEKIDSLVKMGFPEDEATMAITRCGQDAPISVLVDSIHASQSARNGYCGNSSDHEDNSFGRRKQRSMEGNQRKRKKFLGQAQGSRGRLDDSCEEPMLLPNPMVGFGLPTERFRSVDRSLPATAIGPPYFYYENVAIAPKGVWATISRFLYDIQPEFVDSKFFCAAQRKRGYIHNLPLENRSPLLPLPSKTIFEAFPHSKRWWPSWDSRRQFRCINTGKASAKTTERIRLALASSEDPPPPRVQKYVLEECKKWNLIWVGRNKVAPLEPAEIEFLLGFPKDHTRGISATERYRSLGNSFQVDTVAYHLSVLRDMFPHGMNVLSLFSGIGGGEVALHRLGIRMNTVISVEKSEVNRAILKSWWDQTQTGTLIEISDVQTLTQEKIEAYVRRIGGFDLVIGGSPCNNLTGSNRHHRDGLEGEHSALFYHYFNILDLVKAAMRRL
;
A
#
# COMPACT_ATOMS: atom_id res chain seq x y z
N MET A 1 -30.46 20.68 -53.48
CA MET A 1 -31.68 20.49 -54.29
C MET A 1 -32.00 18.99 -54.23
N ALA A 2 -33.04 18.52 -53.55
CA ALA A 2 -34.04 19.24 -52.74
C ALA A 2 -34.53 18.39 -51.53
N HIS A 3 -35.26 19.01 -50.61
CA HIS A 3 -35.93 18.42 -49.45
C HIS A 3 -37.09 17.46 -49.81
N TRP A 4 -37.50 16.62 -48.84
CA TRP A 4 -38.87 16.25 -48.36
C TRP A 4 -38.63 15.09 -47.35
N VAL A 5 -38.82 15.13 -46.02
CA VAL A 5 -39.79 15.74 -45.07
C VAL A 5 -41.11 14.94 -44.93
N GLY A 6 -41.41 14.47 -43.72
CA GLY A 6 -42.66 13.82 -43.32
C GLY A 6 -42.52 13.00 -42.01
N ASP A 7 -43.15 13.46 -40.92
CA ASP A 7 -43.09 12.87 -39.57
C ASP A 7 -44.30 11.99 -39.22
N SER A 8 -44.17 11.11 -38.22
CA SER A 8 -45.26 10.74 -37.30
C SER A 8 -44.75 9.96 -36.06
N ASP A 9 -45.04 10.47 -34.86
CA ASP A 9 -45.19 9.68 -33.62
C ASP A 9 -46.42 8.72 -33.78
N ASP A 10 -46.72 7.72 -32.94
CA ASP A 10 -46.74 7.74 -31.46
C ASP A 10 -46.74 6.31 -30.83
N SER A 11 -47.01 6.22 -29.53
CA SER A 11 -46.81 5.06 -28.64
C SER A 11 -47.90 3.98 -28.62
N ASP A 12 -47.51 2.76 -28.22
CA ASP A 12 -48.21 1.81 -27.32
C ASP A 12 -47.18 0.72 -26.94
N LYS A 13 -46.87 0.32 -25.69
CA LYS A 13 -47.49 0.40 -24.36
C LYS A 13 -48.69 -0.52 -24.15
N PHE A 14 -48.40 -1.78 -23.80
CA PHE A 14 -49.41 -2.82 -23.56
C PHE A 14 -49.93 -2.82 -22.12
N GLU A 15 -51.24 -2.97 -21.96
CA GLU A 15 -51.95 -2.96 -20.68
C GLU A 15 -52.07 -4.37 -20.06
N TRP A 16 -52.41 -4.40 -18.77
CA TRP A 16 -53.19 -5.48 -18.16
C TRP A 16 -54.25 -4.85 -17.27
N ASP A 17 -55.49 -4.82 -17.75
CA ASP A 17 -56.68 -4.51 -16.94
C ASP A 17 -56.84 -5.56 -15.82
N SER A 18 -57.12 -5.20 -14.56
CA SER A 18 -58.29 -4.49 -13.98
C SER A 18 -59.42 -5.45 -13.61
N ASP A 19 -59.63 -5.61 -12.30
CA ASP A 19 -60.93 -5.76 -11.63
C ASP A 19 -60.69 -5.91 -10.10
N GLY A 20 -61.42 -5.24 -9.20
CA GLY A 20 -62.42 -4.18 -9.42
C GLY A 20 -63.19 -3.83 -8.13
N GLY A 21 -63.06 -2.58 -7.66
CA GLY A 21 -63.84 -1.98 -6.55
C GLY A 21 -63.51 -2.47 -5.12
N GLY A 22 -63.62 -1.66 -4.07
CA GLY A 22 -63.87 -0.20 -4.02
C GLY A 22 -64.65 0.20 -2.76
N GLU A 23 -64.22 1.30 -2.11
CA GLU A 23 -65.03 2.18 -1.22
C GLU A 23 -65.63 1.56 0.08
N GLU A 24 -65.81 2.27 1.21
CA GLU A 24 -65.20 3.52 1.73
C GLU A 24 -65.43 3.61 3.27
N ALA A 25 -65.17 4.78 3.85
CA ALA A 25 -65.72 5.31 5.11
C ALA A 25 -65.10 4.92 6.49
N GLU A 26 -65.31 5.84 7.43
CA GLU A 26 -64.83 5.83 8.82
C GLU A 26 -65.83 5.18 9.79
N ALA A 27 -65.36 4.72 10.96
CA ALA A 27 -65.89 5.16 12.27
C ALA A 27 -65.14 4.50 13.46
N SER A 28 -65.11 5.20 14.59
CA SER A 28 -64.69 4.67 15.89
C SER A 28 -65.91 4.24 16.72
N PHE A 29 -65.76 3.26 17.64
CA PHE A 29 -66.22 3.36 19.05
C PHE A 29 -66.01 2.07 19.90
N ASN A 30 -65.48 2.28 21.12
CA ASN A 30 -65.77 1.61 22.42
C ASN A 30 -65.96 0.07 22.60
N ALA A 31 -65.00 -0.51 23.34
CA ALA A 31 -65.13 -0.97 24.74
C ALA A 31 -65.57 -2.42 25.16
N ALA A 32 -64.75 -2.96 26.09
CA ALA A 32 -65.09 -3.73 27.31
C ALA A 32 -65.53 -5.23 27.25
N GLY A 33 -65.28 -5.93 28.37
CA GLY A 33 -65.64 -7.34 28.65
C GLY A 33 -64.52 -8.33 28.27
N ALA A 34 -63.67 -8.89 29.15
CA ALA A 34 -63.86 -9.55 30.46
C ALA A 34 -64.53 -10.94 30.36
N GLY A 35 -63.74 -12.02 30.55
CA GLY A 35 -64.20 -13.40 30.60
C GLY A 35 -63.07 -14.41 30.83
N SER A 36 -63.16 -15.18 31.92
CA SER A 36 -62.28 -16.30 32.29
C SER A 36 -62.76 -17.62 31.64
N THR A 37 -62.18 -18.83 31.78
CA THR A 37 -61.48 -19.46 32.92
C THR A 37 -60.84 -20.82 32.51
N LEU A 38 -59.80 -21.28 33.22
CA LEU A 38 -59.37 -22.71 33.37
C LEU A 38 -58.86 -23.42 32.08
N SER A 39 -58.04 -24.48 32.10
CA SER A 39 -57.43 -25.36 33.13
C SER A 39 -56.18 -26.06 32.50
N SER A 40 -55.17 -26.62 33.18
CA SER A 40 -54.66 -26.56 34.56
C SER A 40 -53.34 -27.40 34.63
N ARG A 41 -52.86 -27.75 35.85
CA ARG A 41 -51.66 -28.55 36.23
C ARG A 41 -50.33 -27.79 36.34
N ASN A 42 -49.45 -28.05 37.33
CA ASN A 42 -49.58 -28.46 38.74
C ASN A 42 -48.18 -28.55 39.37
N ILE A 43 -48.03 -28.23 40.67
CA ILE A 43 -47.03 -28.83 41.62
C ILE A 43 -45.54 -28.45 41.36
N ASP A 44 -44.74 -27.95 42.33
CA ASP A 44 -44.98 -27.65 43.75
C ASP A 44 -44.08 -26.50 44.27
N ALA A 45 -44.38 -26.00 45.47
CA ALA A 45 -43.52 -25.11 46.30
C ALA A 45 -43.27 -25.81 47.68
N PRO A 46 -42.38 -25.36 48.60
CA PRO A 46 -42.36 -24.01 49.21
C PRO A 46 -40.93 -23.44 49.40
N GLY A 47 -40.67 -22.25 49.98
CA GLY A 47 -41.56 -21.21 50.53
C GLY A 47 -41.45 -21.02 52.06
N LEU A 48 -40.91 -19.88 52.52
CA LEU A 48 -41.11 -19.38 53.89
C LEU A 48 -41.01 -17.85 53.93
N SER A 49 -41.67 -17.19 54.89
CA SER A 49 -41.82 -15.73 54.94
C SER A 49 -41.86 -15.19 56.37
N THR A 50 -41.34 -13.96 56.54
CA THR A 50 -41.70 -12.96 57.57
C THR A 50 -41.62 -13.34 59.05
N ARG A 51 -40.76 -12.63 59.82
CA ARG A 51 -41.23 -11.99 61.07
C ARG A 51 -40.38 -10.81 61.56
N VAL A 52 -41.01 -9.98 62.38
CA VAL A 52 -40.48 -8.74 62.98
C VAL A 52 -40.32 -8.94 64.49
N ALA A 53 -39.25 -8.40 65.08
CA ALA A 53 -39.14 -8.13 66.51
C ALA A 53 -38.29 -6.86 66.72
N ASN A 54 -38.60 -6.09 67.77
CA ASN A 54 -37.95 -4.82 68.08
C ASN A 54 -37.17 -4.96 69.41
N GLY A 55 -35.94 -4.44 69.50
CA GLY A 55 -35.07 -4.63 70.65
C GLY A 55 -34.02 -3.53 70.76
N ASN A 56 -34.17 -2.64 71.73
CA ASN A 56 -33.31 -1.48 71.92
C ASN A 56 -32.21 -1.78 72.96
N GLY A 57 -30.94 -1.76 72.55
CA GLY A 57 -29.80 -2.04 73.42
C GLY A 57 -28.53 -1.33 72.95
N LYS A 58 -27.92 -0.54 73.84
CA LYS A 58 -26.63 0.12 73.57
C LYS A 58 -25.49 -0.88 73.76
N ALA A 59 -24.82 -1.23 72.66
CA ALA A 59 -23.48 -1.79 72.63
C ALA A 59 -22.57 -0.87 71.79
N GLY A 60 -21.24 -0.98 71.95
CA GLY A 60 -20.29 -0.28 71.11
C GLY A 60 -20.28 -0.82 69.66
N PRO A 61 -19.56 -0.15 68.74
CA PRO A 61 -19.45 -0.62 67.36
C PRO A 61 -18.58 -1.88 67.29
N SER A 62 -19.21 -3.05 67.40
CA SER A 62 -18.63 -4.30 66.92
C SER A 62 -18.61 -4.28 65.40
N ALA A 63 -17.43 -4.41 64.78
CA ALA A 63 -17.30 -4.55 63.34
C ALA A 63 -18.19 -5.71 62.83
N SER A 64 -18.73 -5.58 61.61
CA SER A 64 -19.60 -6.62 61.07
C SER A 64 -18.81 -7.92 60.79
N PRO A 65 -19.44 -9.11 60.84
CA PRO A 65 -18.76 -10.37 60.51
C PRO A 65 -18.15 -10.40 59.10
N LEU A 66 -18.68 -9.58 58.17
CA LEU A 66 -18.09 -9.36 56.85
C LEU A 66 -16.78 -8.57 56.94
N VAL A 67 -16.75 -7.45 57.67
CA VAL A 67 -15.52 -6.65 57.86
C VAL A 67 -14.41 -7.50 58.45
N GLN A 68 -14.70 -8.27 59.52
CA GLN A 68 -13.72 -9.16 60.13
C GLN A 68 -13.14 -10.16 59.13
N LYS A 69 -13.96 -10.77 58.27
CA LYS A 69 -13.50 -11.70 57.23
C LYS A 69 -12.45 -11.08 56.29
N TYR A 70 -12.61 -9.82 55.90
CA TYR A 70 -11.62 -9.15 55.02
C TYR A 70 -10.38 -8.68 55.79
N VAL A 71 -10.52 -8.30 57.06
CA VAL A 71 -9.38 -8.01 57.95
C VAL A 71 -8.55 -9.27 58.22
N ASP A 72 -9.19 -10.42 58.45
CA ASP A 72 -8.54 -11.72 58.63
C ASP A 72 -7.81 -12.20 57.35
N MET A 73 -8.17 -11.68 56.18
CA MET A 73 -7.44 -11.89 54.91
C MET A 73 -6.32 -10.86 54.67
N GLY A 74 -6.06 -9.95 55.62
CA GLY A 74 -4.92 -9.03 55.59
C GLY A 74 -5.22 -7.59 55.15
N PHE A 75 -6.48 -7.23 54.85
CA PHE A 75 -6.83 -5.87 54.43
C PHE A 75 -7.02 -4.93 55.65
N PRO A 76 -6.51 -3.68 55.63
CA PRO A 76 -6.72 -2.74 56.73
C PRO A 76 -8.20 -2.40 56.96
N GLU A 77 -8.65 -2.39 58.22
CA GLU A 77 -10.08 -2.22 58.56
C GLU A 77 -10.68 -0.91 57.98
N GLU A 78 -9.95 0.20 58.01
CA GLU A 78 -10.38 1.48 57.42
C GLU A 78 -10.55 1.38 55.89
N MET A 79 -9.73 0.58 55.21
CA MET A 79 -9.82 0.33 53.77
C MET A 79 -11.05 -0.53 53.44
N VAL A 80 -11.33 -1.55 54.25
CA VAL A 80 -12.52 -2.41 54.15
C VAL A 80 -13.80 -1.60 54.37
N LEU A 81 -13.84 -0.76 55.41
CA LEU A 81 -15.00 0.10 55.70
C LEU A 81 -15.24 1.14 54.59
N LYS A 82 -14.18 1.66 53.97
CA LYS A 82 -14.28 2.54 52.80
C LYS A 82 -14.80 1.77 51.56
N ALA A 83 -14.18 0.65 51.21
CA ALA A 83 -14.58 -0.16 50.05
C ALA A 83 -16.04 -0.64 50.16
N MET A 84 -16.49 -1.08 51.34
CA MET A 84 -17.89 -1.48 51.56
C MET A 84 -18.88 -0.32 51.37
N LYS A 85 -18.49 0.91 51.73
CA LYS A 85 -19.31 2.11 51.51
C LYS A 85 -19.40 2.50 50.04
N ASP A 86 -18.29 2.36 49.30
CA ASP A 86 -18.19 2.76 47.89
C ASP A 86 -18.76 1.69 46.93
N ASN A 87 -18.76 0.41 47.33
CA ASN A 87 -19.27 -0.73 46.54
C ASN A 87 -20.80 -0.94 46.65
N GLY A 88 -21.42 -0.59 47.78
CA GLY A 88 -22.86 -0.76 48.01
C GLY A 88 -23.31 -2.24 48.01
N ASP A 89 -24.52 -2.51 47.50
CA ASP A 89 -25.12 -3.85 47.42
C ASP A 89 -24.54 -4.74 46.30
N ASN A 90 -23.48 -4.30 45.59
CA ASN A 90 -22.81 -5.13 44.59
C ASN A 90 -22.08 -6.30 45.27
N GLY A 91 -22.15 -7.49 44.66
CA GLY A 91 -21.76 -8.76 45.30
C GLY A 91 -20.30 -8.83 45.80
N ALA A 92 -20.04 -9.83 46.67
CA ALA A 92 -18.78 -9.97 47.42
C ALA A 92 -17.50 -10.08 46.58
N GLU A 93 -17.60 -10.38 45.28
CA GLU A 93 -16.48 -10.41 44.32
C GLU A 93 -16.06 -8.99 43.90
N SER A 94 -17.02 -8.11 43.61
CA SER A 94 -16.81 -6.67 43.32
C SER A 94 -16.11 -5.95 44.49
N LEU A 95 -16.38 -6.38 45.72
CA LEU A 95 -15.72 -5.85 46.91
C LEU A 95 -14.24 -6.26 47.01
N VAL A 96 -13.87 -7.45 46.52
CA VAL A 96 -12.47 -7.93 46.50
C VAL A 96 -11.66 -7.16 45.47
N GLU A 97 -12.20 -6.99 44.27
CA GLU A 97 -11.56 -6.22 43.18
C GLU A 97 -11.27 -4.78 43.63
N LEU A 98 -12.28 -4.10 44.20
CA LEU A 98 -12.13 -2.73 44.73
C LEU A 98 -11.12 -2.64 45.90
N LEU A 99 -11.02 -3.68 46.73
CA LEU A 99 -10.04 -3.75 47.82
C LEU A 99 -8.61 -3.89 47.32
N LEU A 100 -8.38 -4.70 46.29
CA LEU A 100 -7.08 -4.84 45.63
C LEU A 100 -6.66 -3.50 44.99
N THR A 101 -7.56 -2.82 44.28
CA THR A 101 -7.31 -1.47 43.71
C THR A 101 -6.94 -0.46 44.81
N TYR A 102 -7.58 -0.49 45.97
CA TYR A 102 -7.21 0.39 47.10
C TYR A 102 -5.89 0.01 47.77
N GLN A 103 -5.45 -1.25 47.69
CA GLN A 103 -4.15 -1.71 48.19
C GLN A 103 -3.00 -1.26 47.27
N GLU A 104 -3.18 -1.33 45.94
CA GLU A 104 -2.22 -0.83 44.95
C GLU A 104 -1.98 0.68 45.09
N ILE A 105 -3.05 1.46 45.24
CA ILE A 105 -2.98 2.92 45.45
C ILE A 105 -2.33 3.30 46.80
N GLY A 106 -2.25 2.36 47.76
CA GLY A 106 -1.75 2.61 49.12
C GLY A 106 -0.22 2.51 49.30
N ASN A 107 0.52 1.99 48.32
CA ASN A 107 1.92 1.54 48.49
C ASN A 107 2.98 2.49 47.89
N ASP A 108 2.79 3.81 47.95
CA ASP A 108 3.79 4.82 47.56
C ASP A 108 4.35 5.60 48.78
N PRO A 109 5.60 5.31 49.22
CA PRO A 109 6.16 5.90 50.43
C PRO A 109 7.06 7.13 50.17
N SER A 110 6.48 8.33 50.01
CA SER A 110 6.82 9.52 50.83
C SER A 110 6.35 10.88 50.26
N VAL A 111 5.85 11.75 51.15
CA VAL A 111 5.80 13.21 50.93
C VAL A 111 6.12 13.95 52.23
N ASN A 112 7.31 14.56 52.36
CA ASN A 112 7.52 15.81 53.11
C ASN A 112 8.95 16.38 53.00
N ASN A 113 9.07 17.72 53.07
CA ASN A 113 10.26 18.55 53.33
C ASN A 113 11.52 18.32 52.45
N GLY A 114 12.01 19.22 51.60
CA GLY A 114 12.17 20.67 51.80
C GLY A 114 13.67 21.07 51.79
N PHE A 115 14.03 22.04 50.94
CA PHE A 115 15.31 22.80 50.85
C PHE A 115 16.58 22.20 50.18
N ALA A 116 16.89 22.82 49.02
CA ALA A 116 18.18 23.45 48.65
C ALA A 116 19.42 22.65 48.21
N SER A 117 20.01 23.15 47.10
CA SER A 117 21.40 23.00 46.64
C SER A 117 21.83 21.67 46.00
N GLY A 118 22.67 21.76 44.96
CA GLY A 118 23.23 20.62 44.24
C GLY A 118 23.20 20.80 42.72
N CYS A 119 24.30 20.47 42.04
CA CYS A 119 24.41 20.46 40.57
C CYS A 119 24.61 19.00 40.09
N VAL A 120 24.71 18.83 38.76
CA VAL A 120 24.93 17.59 37.99
C VAL A 120 23.64 16.82 37.62
N ARG A 121 23.53 16.49 36.33
CA ARG A 121 22.69 15.41 35.80
C ARG A 121 23.57 14.51 34.92
N GLN A 122 23.51 13.20 35.15
CA GLN A 122 23.88 12.17 34.18
C GLN A 122 22.71 11.18 34.02
N THR A 123 22.92 10.12 33.25
CA THR A 123 21.95 9.20 32.62
C THR A 123 21.45 8.05 33.54
N LEU A 124 20.74 7.09 32.91
CA LEU A 124 19.93 5.98 33.45
C LEU A 124 18.48 6.44 33.79
N GLU A 125 17.38 5.95 33.19
CA GLU A 125 16.95 4.67 32.55
C GLU A 125 16.19 3.73 33.52
N ASP A 126 15.60 2.65 32.96
CA ASP A 126 14.62 1.69 33.52
C ASP A 126 13.16 2.26 33.58
N SER A 127 12.12 1.69 32.93
CA SER A 127 11.47 0.34 32.93
C SER A 127 10.26 0.29 33.89
N ASP A 128 9.12 -0.39 33.65
CA ASP A 128 8.59 -1.24 32.55
C ASP A 128 7.13 -0.76 32.23
N ASP A 129 6.53 -0.86 31.04
CA ASP A 129 6.07 -2.01 30.22
C ASP A 129 4.88 -2.83 30.81
N ASP A 130 3.80 -2.92 30.01
CA ASP A 130 2.56 -3.70 30.23
C ASP A 130 2.52 -4.81 29.14
N ASP A 131 2.92 -6.02 29.48
CA ASP A 131 3.03 -7.14 28.54
C ASP A 131 1.66 -7.62 28.01
N ILE A 132 1.51 -7.68 26.68
CA ILE A 132 0.52 -8.54 26.02
C ILE A 132 1.27 -9.69 25.37
N GLN A 133 1.26 -10.84 26.05
CA GLN A 133 2.01 -12.03 25.68
C GLN A 133 1.40 -12.77 24.47
N GLU A 134 1.70 -12.32 23.24
CA GLU A 134 1.48 -13.12 22.03
C GLU A 134 2.59 -14.18 21.88
N ASN A 135 2.48 -15.28 22.63
CA ASN A 135 3.38 -16.41 22.51
C ASN A 135 3.09 -17.22 21.23
N TRP A 136 3.97 -17.12 20.24
CA TRP A 136 4.04 -18.07 19.13
C TRP A 136 4.50 -19.44 19.64
N GLY A 137 3.71 -20.48 19.38
CA GLY A 137 4.09 -21.87 19.63
C GLY A 137 3.98 -22.68 18.34
N ASP A 138 5.08 -23.32 17.94
CA ASP A 138 5.04 -24.40 16.97
C ASP A 138 4.36 -25.63 17.59
N GLU A 139 3.23 -26.06 17.02
CA GLU A 139 2.71 -27.42 17.20
C GLU A 139 2.65 -28.11 15.84
N ASP A 140 3.68 -28.90 15.55
CA ASP A 140 3.78 -29.77 14.37
C ASP A 140 3.10 -31.14 14.62
N ALA A 141 2.93 -31.93 13.54
CA ALA A 141 2.46 -33.32 13.49
C ALA A 141 0.94 -33.57 13.74
N GLY A 142 0.11 -33.11 12.79
CA GLY A 142 -1.33 -33.43 12.68
C GLY A 142 -1.76 -34.01 11.32
N GLY A 143 -1.00 -34.95 10.76
CA GLY A 143 -0.99 -35.28 9.33
C GLY A 143 -2.33 -35.71 8.68
N ARG A 144 -2.67 -35.05 7.56
CA ARG A 144 -3.55 -35.54 6.49
C ARG A 144 -3.05 -35.02 5.14
N ASP A 145 -2.88 -35.91 4.17
CA ASP A 145 -2.41 -35.56 2.82
C ASP A 145 -3.42 -34.69 2.06
N SER A 146 -2.98 -33.52 1.60
CA SER A 146 -3.57 -32.73 0.50
C SER A 146 -2.50 -31.78 -0.05
N PRO A 147 -2.54 -31.44 -1.36
CA PRO A 147 -1.31 -31.15 -2.11
C PRO A 147 -0.81 -29.71 -1.99
N ASN A 148 0.52 -29.56 -2.10
CA ASN A 148 1.18 -28.29 -2.37
C ASN A 148 0.67 -27.69 -3.70
N LEU A 149 0.27 -26.42 -3.69
CA LEU A 149 -0.16 -25.66 -4.87
C LEU A 149 0.38 -24.22 -4.83
N ASP A 150 0.64 -23.68 -6.02
CA ASP A 150 1.00 -22.29 -6.37
C ASP A 150 2.44 -21.77 -6.18
N ASP A 151 3.44 -22.62 -5.91
CA ASP A 151 4.85 -22.34 -6.32
C ASP A 151 5.15 -22.88 -7.74
N SER A 152 4.19 -23.60 -8.33
CA SER A 152 4.30 -24.26 -9.64
C SER A 152 4.52 -23.25 -10.78
N SER A 153 3.85 -22.10 -10.77
CA SER A 153 3.75 -21.24 -11.96
C SER A 153 5.08 -20.65 -12.46
N ASP A 154 6.04 -20.42 -11.57
CA ASP A 154 7.39 -19.99 -11.95
C ASP A 154 8.24 -21.17 -12.42
N GLU A 155 8.31 -22.25 -11.63
CA GLU A 155 9.10 -23.43 -12.00
C GLU A 155 8.57 -24.11 -13.27
N ASP A 156 7.26 -24.06 -13.56
CA ASP A 156 6.67 -24.49 -14.83
C ASP A 156 7.15 -23.60 -16.00
N PHE A 157 7.22 -22.27 -15.81
CA PHE A 157 7.73 -21.33 -16.81
C PHE A 157 9.24 -21.50 -17.06
N LEU A 158 10.02 -21.88 -16.04
CA LEU A 158 11.44 -22.23 -16.13
C LEU A 158 11.67 -23.63 -16.74
N ASN A 159 10.85 -24.62 -16.41
CA ASN A 159 10.88 -25.97 -16.97
C ASN A 159 10.49 -26.00 -18.46
N GLU A 160 9.47 -25.21 -18.83
CA GLU A 160 9.08 -24.93 -20.21
C GLU A 160 10.15 -24.11 -20.97
N MET A 161 11.19 -23.55 -20.30
CA MET A 161 12.43 -23.14 -20.99
C MET A 161 13.36 -24.31 -21.23
N SER A 162 13.69 -25.10 -20.21
CA SER A 162 14.64 -26.22 -20.36
C SER A 162 14.27 -27.11 -21.55
N GLN A 163 12.98 -27.45 -21.67
CA GLN A 163 12.46 -28.27 -22.77
C GLN A 163 12.47 -27.59 -24.15
N LYS A 164 12.55 -26.26 -24.25
CA LYS A 164 12.76 -25.52 -25.49
C LYS A 164 14.24 -25.44 -25.83
N ASP A 165 15.05 -25.03 -24.86
CA ASP A 165 16.49 -24.82 -25.03
C ASP A 165 17.20 -26.13 -25.36
N GLU A 166 16.81 -27.24 -24.72
CA GLU A 166 17.24 -28.61 -25.07
C GLU A 166 16.84 -29.01 -26.50
N LYS A 167 15.67 -28.59 -27.00
CA LYS A 167 15.23 -28.85 -28.38
C LYS A 167 15.98 -27.97 -29.39
N ILE A 168 16.26 -26.72 -29.07
CA ILE A 168 17.07 -25.81 -29.90
C ILE A 168 18.51 -26.33 -29.97
N ASP A 169 19.15 -26.62 -28.83
CA ASP A 169 20.48 -27.22 -28.75
C ASP A 169 20.55 -28.57 -29.48
N SER A 170 19.51 -29.41 -29.40
CA SER A 170 19.42 -30.65 -30.19
C SER A 170 19.36 -30.40 -31.71
N LEU A 171 18.63 -29.39 -32.17
CA LEU A 171 18.56 -29.01 -33.59
C LEU A 171 19.89 -28.41 -34.08
N VAL A 172 20.52 -27.56 -33.27
CA VAL A 172 21.84 -26.96 -33.55
C VAL A 172 22.94 -28.03 -33.58
N LYS A 173 22.89 -29.03 -32.69
CA LYS A 173 23.78 -30.22 -32.72
C LYS A 173 23.60 -31.10 -33.95
N MET A 174 22.44 -31.05 -34.62
CA MET A 174 22.22 -31.69 -35.92
C MET A 174 22.67 -30.82 -37.11
N GLY A 175 23.19 -29.61 -36.86
CA GLY A 175 23.77 -28.73 -37.88
C GLY A 175 22.80 -27.70 -38.48
N PHE A 176 21.61 -27.54 -37.92
CA PHE A 176 20.69 -26.46 -38.31
C PHE A 176 21.09 -25.13 -37.65
N PRO A 177 20.95 -23.99 -38.33
CA PRO A 177 21.23 -22.69 -37.72
C PRO A 177 20.11 -22.34 -36.72
N GLU A 178 20.51 -21.65 -35.64
CA GLU A 178 19.67 -21.39 -34.47
C GLU A 178 18.38 -20.63 -34.81
N ASP A 179 18.43 -19.69 -35.74
CA ASP A 179 17.28 -18.93 -36.22
C ASP A 179 16.25 -19.81 -36.97
N GLU A 180 16.70 -20.78 -37.76
CA GLU A 180 15.79 -21.75 -38.40
C GLU A 180 15.21 -22.75 -37.39
N ALA A 181 15.98 -23.15 -36.37
CA ALA A 181 15.50 -23.99 -35.26
C ALA A 181 14.40 -23.28 -34.43
N THR A 182 14.63 -22.04 -34.01
CA THR A 182 13.65 -21.22 -33.28
C THR A 182 12.40 -20.95 -34.13
N MET A 183 12.56 -20.66 -35.42
CA MET A 183 11.42 -20.51 -36.34
C MET A 183 10.61 -21.82 -36.50
N ALA A 184 11.24 -22.98 -36.51
CA ALA A 184 10.55 -24.26 -36.64
C ALA A 184 9.69 -24.58 -35.41
N ILE A 185 10.23 -24.39 -34.19
CA ILE A 185 9.48 -24.57 -32.94
C ILE A 185 8.29 -23.59 -32.88
N THR A 186 8.50 -22.35 -33.31
CA THR A 186 7.44 -21.32 -33.38
C THR A 186 6.32 -21.68 -34.37
N ARG A 187 6.63 -22.42 -35.46
CA ARG A 187 5.64 -22.85 -36.47
C ARG A 187 4.91 -24.15 -36.13
N CYS A 188 5.61 -25.10 -35.52
CA CYS A 188 5.09 -26.45 -35.29
C CYS A 188 4.50 -26.67 -33.89
N GLY A 189 4.70 -25.73 -32.97
CA GLY A 189 4.33 -25.88 -31.57
C GLY A 189 5.39 -26.61 -30.74
N GLN A 190 5.34 -26.41 -29.43
CA GLN A 190 6.38 -26.89 -28.51
C GLN A 190 6.36 -28.41 -28.36
N ASP A 191 5.19 -29.02 -28.41
CA ASP A 191 4.97 -30.46 -28.28
C ASP A 191 5.41 -31.27 -29.52
N ALA A 192 5.81 -30.59 -30.60
CA ALA A 192 6.27 -31.25 -31.81
C ALA A 192 7.48 -32.17 -31.52
N PRO A 193 7.49 -33.40 -32.05
CA PRO A 193 8.67 -34.25 -32.01
C PRO A 193 9.76 -33.68 -32.93
N ILE A 194 11.03 -33.95 -32.60
CA ILE A 194 12.19 -33.39 -33.30
C ILE A 194 12.18 -33.71 -34.80
N SER A 195 11.64 -34.85 -35.22
CA SER A 195 11.45 -35.18 -36.65
C SER A 195 10.59 -34.14 -37.39
N VAL A 196 9.45 -33.74 -36.83
CA VAL A 196 8.55 -32.75 -37.44
C VAL A 196 9.18 -31.36 -37.49
N LEU A 197 10.03 -31.03 -36.51
CA LEU A 197 10.82 -29.79 -36.52
C LEU A 197 11.86 -29.81 -37.65
N VAL A 198 12.59 -30.92 -37.83
CA VAL A 198 13.55 -31.12 -38.93
C VAL A 198 12.86 -31.10 -40.30
N ASP A 199 11.72 -31.78 -40.45
CA ASP A 199 10.91 -31.75 -41.68
C ASP A 199 10.42 -30.34 -42.02
N SER A 200 10.04 -29.54 -41.01
CA SER A 200 9.63 -28.14 -41.15
C SER A 200 10.79 -27.23 -41.61
N ILE A 201 11.99 -27.43 -41.06
CA ILE A 201 13.20 -26.73 -41.51
C ILE A 201 13.50 -27.09 -42.97
N HIS A 202 13.58 -28.37 -43.30
CA HIS A 202 13.84 -28.83 -44.67
C HIS A 202 12.78 -28.40 -45.68
N ALA A 203 11.50 -28.35 -45.30
CA ALA A 203 10.45 -27.78 -46.15
C ALA A 203 10.70 -26.29 -46.43
N SER A 204 11.11 -25.51 -45.42
CA SER A 204 11.40 -24.07 -45.59
C SER A 204 12.69 -23.79 -46.37
N GLN A 205 13.72 -24.63 -46.22
CA GLN A 205 14.94 -24.60 -47.04
C GLN A 205 14.65 -24.98 -48.50
N SER A 206 13.80 -26.00 -48.72
CA SER A 206 13.36 -26.40 -50.06
C SER A 206 12.56 -25.31 -50.77
N ALA A 207 11.72 -24.57 -50.02
CA ALA A 207 11.01 -23.40 -50.54
C ALA A 207 11.96 -22.24 -50.91
N ARG A 208 13.08 -22.05 -50.19
CA ARG A 208 14.13 -21.07 -50.55
C ARG A 208 14.89 -21.47 -51.84
N ASN A 209 15.19 -22.76 -52.03
CA ASN A 209 15.95 -23.25 -53.20
C ASN A 209 15.13 -23.35 -54.51
N GLY A 210 13.84 -22.99 -54.51
CA GLY A 210 12.97 -23.05 -55.70
C GLY A 210 13.29 -22.05 -56.82
N TYR A 211 14.19 -21.09 -56.61
CA TYR A 211 14.57 -20.07 -57.59
C TYR A 211 16.08 -20.06 -57.85
N CYS A 212 16.51 -20.55 -59.01
CA CYS A 212 17.86 -20.32 -59.52
C CYS A 212 17.91 -20.31 -61.05
N GLY A 213 18.68 -19.37 -61.60
CA GLY A 213 19.05 -19.28 -63.01
C GLY A 213 18.55 -18.02 -63.74
N ASN A 214 19.33 -17.40 -64.64
CA ASN A 214 20.78 -17.54 -64.86
C ASN A 214 21.29 -16.44 -65.82
N SER A 215 22.46 -15.85 -65.56
CA SER A 215 23.34 -15.28 -66.60
C SER A 215 24.72 -14.92 -66.05
N SER A 216 25.77 -15.30 -66.76
CA SER A 216 27.17 -14.95 -66.52
C SER A 216 27.56 -13.65 -67.27
N ASP A 217 28.75 -13.08 -66.99
CA ASP A 217 29.87 -13.09 -67.95
C ASP A 217 31.15 -12.36 -67.44
N HIS A 218 32.23 -12.62 -68.18
CA HIS A 218 33.66 -12.49 -67.92
C HIS A 218 34.27 -11.08 -67.61
N GLU A 219 35.36 -11.11 -66.80
CA GLU A 219 36.67 -10.41 -66.98
C GLU A 219 36.72 -8.85 -67.15
N ASP A 220 37.81 -8.10 -66.90
CA ASP A 220 39.21 -8.42 -66.55
C ASP A 220 39.89 -7.26 -65.76
N ASN A 221 41.13 -7.52 -65.32
CA ASN A 221 42.29 -6.62 -65.26
C ASN A 221 42.50 -5.57 -64.13
N SER A 222 43.49 -5.92 -63.31
CA SER A 222 44.50 -5.14 -62.56
C SER A 222 44.65 -3.61 -62.72
N PHE A 223 45.00 -2.92 -61.62
CA PHE A 223 46.30 -2.24 -61.36
C PHE A 223 46.29 -1.41 -60.05
N GLY A 224 47.47 -1.07 -59.50
CA GLY A 224 47.63 0.09 -58.59
C GLY A 224 47.93 -0.14 -57.10
N ARG A 225 49.19 -0.40 -56.72
CA ARG A 225 49.67 -0.23 -55.33
C ARG A 225 49.90 1.25 -54.99
N ARG A 226 49.60 1.67 -53.74
CA ARG A 226 50.53 2.50 -52.92
C ARG A 226 50.20 2.47 -51.41
N LYS A 227 51.17 2.85 -50.57
CA LYS A 227 51.18 2.61 -49.11
C LYS A 227 52.11 3.59 -48.36
N GLN A 228 51.57 4.41 -47.47
CA GLN A 228 52.25 5.27 -46.46
C GLN A 228 51.18 5.63 -45.39
N ARG A 229 51.36 5.71 -44.05
CA ARG A 229 52.49 6.04 -43.13
C ARG A 229 53.04 7.47 -43.36
N SER A 230 52.96 8.45 -42.44
CA SER A 230 53.35 8.37 -41.02
C SER A 230 53.07 9.68 -40.22
N MET A 231 52.81 9.56 -38.91
CA MET A 231 53.20 10.39 -37.73
C MET A 231 53.34 11.95 -37.76
N GLU A 232 52.82 12.54 -36.66
CA GLU A 232 53.31 13.70 -35.86
C GLU A 232 53.33 15.16 -36.38
N GLY A 233 53.06 16.11 -35.45
CA GLY A 233 53.15 17.57 -35.70
C GLY A 233 52.67 18.46 -34.53
N ASN A 234 53.52 18.70 -33.53
CA ASN A 234 53.22 19.52 -32.33
C ASN A 234 53.02 21.03 -32.63
N GLN A 235 52.08 21.71 -31.94
CA GLN A 235 52.31 23.07 -31.41
C GLN A 235 51.41 23.47 -30.22
N ARG A 236 51.70 24.63 -29.61
CA ARG A 236 51.72 24.79 -28.13
C ARG A 236 51.56 26.25 -27.62
N LYS A 237 50.68 26.47 -26.62
CA LYS A 237 50.60 27.65 -25.69
C LYS A 237 50.03 28.95 -26.32
N ARG A 238 49.56 30.00 -25.60
CA ARG A 238 49.53 30.45 -24.17
C ARG A 238 48.08 30.91 -23.82
N LYS A 239 47.54 31.05 -22.60
CA LYS A 239 47.98 31.20 -21.18
C LYS A 239 48.29 32.63 -20.64
N LYS A 240 47.32 33.24 -19.92
CA LYS A 240 47.39 34.21 -18.78
C LYS A 240 45.97 34.22 -18.14
N PHE A 241 45.66 34.15 -16.83
CA PHE A 241 46.30 34.29 -15.50
C PHE A 241 46.38 35.70 -14.86
N LEU A 242 45.45 35.95 -13.91
CA LEU A 242 45.51 36.78 -12.69
C LEU A 242 44.27 36.40 -11.83
N GLY A 243 44.22 36.39 -10.50
CA GLY A 243 45.21 36.56 -9.42
C GLY A 243 44.67 35.94 -8.11
N GLN A 244 45.49 35.79 -7.06
CA GLN A 244 45.14 35.00 -5.85
C GLN A 244 44.64 35.83 -4.66
N ALA A 245 43.91 35.17 -3.75
CA ALA A 245 44.03 35.35 -2.30
C ALA A 245 44.06 33.97 -1.62
N GLN A 246 44.69 33.84 -0.45
CA GLN A 246 44.84 32.56 0.29
C GLN A 246 44.37 32.69 1.75
N GLY A 247 43.86 31.59 2.30
CA GLY A 247 43.51 31.42 3.71
C GLY A 247 42.24 30.57 3.87
N SER A 248 42.20 29.50 4.67
CA SER A 248 43.25 28.85 5.48
C SER A 248 42.98 27.33 5.58
N ARG A 249 43.97 26.55 6.02
CA ARG A 249 43.80 25.10 6.27
C ARG A 249 43.14 24.84 7.63
N GLY A 250 41.95 24.24 7.65
CA GLY A 250 41.47 23.33 8.70
C GLY A 250 41.21 21.98 8.03
N ARG A 251 41.96 20.92 8.40
CA ARG A 251 41.71 19.98 9.51
C ARG A 251 40.56 19.03 9.16
N LEU A 252 40.89 17.75 9.04
CA LEU A 252 39.93 16.65 8.92
C LEU A 252 39.19 16.53 10.25
N ASP A 253 37.87 16.72 10.25
CA ASP A 253 36.96 16.26 11.30
C ASP A 253 35.52 16.23 10.76
N ASP A 254 34.77 15.26 11.28
CA ASP A 254 33.31 15.04 11.26
C ASP A 254 32.44 15.82 10.26
N SER A 255 32.03 15.17 9.16
CA SER A 255 30.98 15.66 8.27
C SER A 255 29.60 15.19 8.74
N CYS A 256 29.02 15.88 9.72
CA CYS A 256 27.65 15.64 10.16
C CYS A 256 26.67 15.73 8.96
N GLU A 257 25.89 14.68 8.69
CA GLU A 257 24.94 14.69 7.57
C GLU A 257 23.84 15.75 7.77
N GLU A 258 23.86 16.80 6.95
CA GLU A 258 22.74 17.75 6.88
C GLU A 258 21.48 17.03 6.33
N PRO A 259 20.33 17.13 7.01
CA PRO A 259 19.12 16.44 6.57
C PRO A 259 18.59 17.08 5.27
N MET A 260 18.40 16.27 4.22
CA MET A 260 17.78 16.70 2.97
C MET A 260 16.47 17.46 3.23
N LEU A 261 16.45 18.75 2.87
CA LEU A 261 15.33 19.63 3.13
C LEU A 261 14.18 19.33 2.17
N LEU A 262 13.02 18.95 2.71
CA LEU A 262 11.81 18.71 1.91
C LEU A 262 11.34 20.00 1.23
N PRO A 263 11.18 20.03 -0.11
CA PRO A 263 10.71 21.21 -0.83
C PRO A 263 9.35 21.70 -0.32
N ASN A 264 9.16 23.02 -0.30
CA ASN A 264 7.87 23.63 0.02
C ASN A 264 7.53 24.70 -1.03
N PRO A 265 6.54 24.50 -1.91
CA PRO A 265 5.64 23.34 -1.98
C PRO A 265 6.31 22.06 -2.54
N MET A 266 5.83 20.88 -2.10
CA MET A 266 6.26 19.55 -2.60
C MET A 266 5.61 19.24 -3.97
N VAL A 267 6.14 19.84 -5.04
CA VAL A 267 5.59 19.78 -6.40
C VAL A 267 6.35 18.86 -7.36
N GLY A 268 7.37 18.14 -6.85
CA GLY A 268 8.29 17.37 -7.68
C GLY A 268 9.05 18.24 -8.67
N PHE A 269 9.27 17.69 -9.86
CA PHE A 269 9.91 18.35 -10.99
C PHE A 269 8.90 19.03 -11.94
N GLY A 270 7.59 18.94 -11.65
CA GLY A 270 6.54 19.72 -12.31
C GLY A 270 5.16 19.09 -12.14
N LEU A 271 4.11 19.90 -11.99
CA LEU A 271 2.72 19.44 -11.86
C LEU A 271 1.94 19.54 -13.19
N PRO A 272 0.87 18.74 -13.40
CA PRO A 272 0.00 18.84 -14.57
C PRO A 272 -0.59 20.22 -14.87
N THR A 273 -0.60 21.12 -13.88
CA THR A 273 -1.11 22.50 -13.98
C THR A 273 -0.03 23.57 -14.13
N GLU A 274 1.27 23.23 -13.96
CA GLU A 274 2.38 24.17 -14.15
C GLU A 274 3.07 23.90 -15.50
N ARG A 275 3.05 24.87 -16.42
CA ARG A 275 3.78 24.76 -17.69
C ARG A 275 5.28 24.93 -17.45
N PHE A 276 6.02 23.85 -17.68
CA PHE A 276 7.48 23.81 -17.89
C PHE A 276 8.32 24.64 -16.90
N ARG A 277 8.53 24.09 -15.69
CA ARG A 277 9.80 24.29 -15.01
C ARG A 277 10.81 23.30 -15.60
N SER A 278 11.76 23.78 -16.39
CA SER A 278 12.90 22.97 -16.83
C SER A 278 13.81 22.71 -15.63
N VAL A 279 13.66 21.54 -15.00
CA VAL A 279 14.61 21.08 -13.97
C VAL A 279 15.83 20.50 -14.70
N ASP A 280 16.95 21.23 -14.64
CA ASP A 280 18.22 20.72 -15.15
C ASP A 280 18.68 19.54 -14.30
N ARG A 281 18.58 18.33 -14.87
CA ARG A 281 18.80 17.06 -14.18
C ARG A 281 19.68 16.14 -15.00
N SER A 282 20.99 16.36 -14.92
CA SER A 282 21.99 15.43 -15.46
C SER A 282 21.93 14.08 -14.73
N LEU A 283 21.71 13.00 -15.47
CA LEU A 283 21.84 11.63 -14.97
C LEU A 283 23.27 11.09 -15.21
N PRO A 284 23.86 10.34 -14.28
CA PRO A 284 25.07 9.55 -14.56
C PRO A 284 24.81 8.52 -15.67
N ALA A 285 25.83 8.24 -16.50
CA ALA A 285 25.70 7.29 -17.61
C ALA A 285 25.34 5.86 -17.18
N THR A 286 25.67 5.47 -15.94
CA THR A 286 25.27 4.20 -15.30
C THR A 286 23.81 4.18 -14.82
N ALA A 287 23.21 5.36 -14.65
CA ALA A 287 21.84 5.51 -14.17
C ALA A 287 20.81 5.46 -15.30
N ILE A 288 21.18 5.97 -16.49
CA ILE A 288 20.37 5.97 -17.72
C ILE A 288 19.97 4.53 -18.11
N GLY A 289 18.74 4.34 -18.59
CA GLY A 289 18.18 3.04 -18.99
C GLY A 289 18.39 2.71 -20.48
N PRO A 290 17.89 1.55 -20.95
CA PRO A 290 17.12 0.56 -20.19
C PRO A 290 17.98 -0.25 -19.19
N PRO A 291 17.36 -0.86 -18.15
CA PRO A 291 15.98 -0.69 -17.74
C PRO A 291 15.71 0.73 -17.22
N TYR A 292 14.48 1.21 -17.37
CA TYR A 292 13.99 2.27 -16.51
C TYR A 292 13.73 1.70 -15.12
N PHE A 293 13.81 2.54 -14.08
CA PHE A 293 13.48 2.14 -12.73
C PHE A 293 12.75 3.24 -11.97
N TYR A 294 11.94 2.85 -10.98
CA TYR A 294 11.09 3.75 -10.21
C TYR A 294 10.88 3.23 -8.78
N TYR A 295 11.45 3.93 -7.79
CA TYR A 295 11.37 3.58 -6.38
C TYR A 295 10.59 4.63 -5.56
N GLU A 296 9.59 4.20 -4.80
CA GLU A 296 8.79 5.03 -3.87
C GLU A 296 9.23 4.86 -2.42
N ASN A 297 9.30 5.97 -1.66
CA ASN A 297 9.36 5.91 -0.19
C ASN A 297 8.66 7.14 0.44
N VAL A 298 8.34 7.05 1.73
CA VAL A 298 7.80 8.13 2.57
C VAL A 298 8.75 9.33 2.58
N ALA A 299 8.24 10.52 2.23
CA ALA A 299 9.06 11.72 2.19
C ALA A 299 9.64 12.11 3.56
N ILE A 300 8.83 11.97 4.62
CA ILE A 300 9.23 12.27 6.01
C ILE A 300 9.89 11.03 6.62
N ALA A 301 11.03 10.63 6.06
CA ALA A 301 11.88 9.55 6.58
C ALA A 301 12.82 10.08 7.68
N PRO A 302 13.46 9.18 8.46
CA PRO A 302 14.55 9.54 9.36
C PRO A 302 15.74 10.23 8.64
N LYS A 303 16.62 10.90 9.41
CA LYS A 303 17.85 11.50 8.87
C LYS A 303 18.74 10.44 8.20
N GLY A 304 19.52 10.83 7.20
CA GLY A 304 20.41 9.95 6.43
C GLY A 304 19.72 8.96 5.47
N VAL A 305 18.45 8.61 5.69
CA VAL A 305 17.72 7.63 4.87
C VAL A 305 17.66 8.05 3.41
N TRP A 306 17.24 9.29 3.10
CA TRP A 306 17.21 9.78 1.73
C TRP A 306 18.60 9.99 1.12
N ALA A 307 19.62 10.33 1.91
CA ALA A 307 21.01 10.41 1.44
C ALA A 307 21.53 9.02 1.04
N THR A 308 21.22 8.00 1.83
CA THR A 308 21.60 6.61 1.57
C THR A 308 20.88 6.05 0.35
N ILE A 309 19.56 6.22 0.26
CA ILE A 309 18.78 5.78 -0.91
C ILE A 309 19.27 6.48 -2.18
N SER A 310 19.51 7.80 -2.14
CA SER A 310 20.13 8.56 -3.24
C SER A 310 21.48 7.96 -3.65
N ARG A 311 22.39 7.72 -2.69
CA ARG A 311 23.73 7.19 -2.93
C ARG A 311 23.72 5.81 -3.62
N PHE A 312 22.87 4.90 -3.15
CA PHE A 312 22.74 3.57 -3.77
C PHE A 312 22.05 3.64 -5.15
N LEU A 313 21.04 4.49 -5.32
CA LEU A 313 20.36 4.68 -6.62
C LEU A 313 21.08 5.72 -7.51
N TYR A 314 22.40 5.56 -7.65
CA TYR A 314 23.29 6.32 -8.55
C TYR A 314 23.32 7.85 -8.32
N ASP A 315 23.36 8.27 -7.06
CA ASP A 315 23.37 9.68 -6.63
C ASP A 315 22.18 10.52 -7.18
N ILE A 316 21.05 9.86 -7.47
CA ILE A 316 19.86 10.53 -7.97
C ILE A 316 19.11 11.29 -6.87
N GLN A 317 18.92 12.59 -7.11
CA GLN A 317 18.02 13.42 -6.31
C GLN A 317 16.56 12.92 -6.36
N PRO A 318 15.89 12.72 -5.22
CA PRO A 318 14.48 12.31 -5.15
C PRO A 318 13.49 13.39 -5.61
N GLU A 319 12.50 12.99 -6.40
CA GLU A 319 11.34 13.83 -6.74
C GLU A 319 10.34 13.83 -5.58
N PHE A 320 10.31 14.91 -4.79
CA PHE A 320 9.40 15.04 -3.63
C PHE A 320 8.03 15.64 -4.00
N VAL A 321 6.98 14.83 -3.92
CA VAL A 321 5.60 15.17 -4.32
C VAL A 321 4.62 14.94 -3.16
N ASP A 322 3.58 15.77 -3.09
CA ASP A 322 2.42 15.59 -2.23
C ASP A 322 1.18 15.33 -3.11
N SER A 323 0.61 14.13 -3.05
CA SER A 323 -0.48 13.69 -3.96
C SER A 323 -1.76 14.54 -3.87
N LYS A 324 -1.86 15.47 -2.91
CA LYS A 324 -2.92 16.50 -2.84
C LYS A 324 -3.07 17.37 -4.09
N PHE A 325 -2.04 17.42 -4.93
CA PHE A 325 -2.07 18.13 -6.22
C PHE A 325 -2.75 17.32 -7.32
N PHE A 326 -2.88 16.01 -7.11
CA PHE A 326 -3.55 15.04 -7.98
C PHE A 326 -4.96 14.77 -7.44
N CYS A 327 -5.10 14.19 -6.25
CA CYS A 327 -6.39 13.81 -5.65
C CYS A 327 -6.73 14.58 -4.34
N ALA A 328 -7.90 14.30 -3.77
CA ALA A 328 -8.41 14.96 -2.56
C ALA A 328 -7.76 14.51 -1.22
N ALA A 329 -6.69 13.71 -1.26
CA ALA A 329 -5.96 13.22 -0.09
C ALA A 329 -4.45 13.54 -0.15
N GLN A 330 -3.87 13.94 0.98
CA GLN A 330 -2.44 14.26 1.08
C GLN A 330 -1.59 13.00 1.22
N ARG A 331 -0.82 12.60 0.19
CA ARG A 331 0.17 11.51 0.27
C ARG A 331 1.55 12.05 -0.09
N LYS A 332 2.36 12.36 0.93
CA LYS A 332 3.72 12.90 0.78
C LYS A 332 4.73 11.77 0.56
N ARG A 333 5.40 11.77 -0.59
CA ARG A 333 6.36 10.76 -1.03
C ARG A 333 7.58 11.39 -1.71
N GLY A 334 8.69 10.67 -1.68
CA GLY A 334 9.81 10.88 -2.59
C GLY A 334 9.84 9.74 -3.60
N TYR A 335 10.24 10.05 -4.84
CA TYR A 335 10.37 9.09 -5.91
C TYR A 335 11.77 9.18 -6.52
N ILE A 336 12.51 8.08 -6.59
CA ILE A 336 13.81 8.02 -7.27
C ILE A 336 13.67 7.14 -8.51
N HIS A 337 13.92 7.72 -9.67
CA HIS A 337 13.71 7.10 -10.97
C HIS A 337 14.66 7.67 -12.01
N ASN A 338 15.01 6.92 -13.06
CA ASN A 338 15.76 7.42 -14.23
C ASN A 338 14.85 7.86 -15.40
N LEU A 339 13.52 7.82 -15.23
CA LEU A 339 12.55 8.25 -16.27
C LEU A 339 12.78 9.71 -16.75
N PRO A 340 12.50 10.00 -18.03
CA PRO A 340 12.38 11.36 -18.56
C PRO A 340 11.40 12.25 -17.76
N LEU A 341 11.65 13.56 -17.81
CA LEU A 341 10.80 14.59 -17.19
C LEU A 341 9.90 15.33 -18.21
N GLU A 342 10.31 15.34 -19.48
CA GLU A 342 9.60 16.00 -20.57
C GLU A 342 8.35 15.20 -21.00
N ASN A 343 7.36 15.87 -21.56
CA ASN A 343 6.13 15.28 -22.13
C ASN A 343 5.24 14.47 -21.16
N ARG A 344 5.46 14.57 -19.84
CA ARG A 344 4.56 14.01 -18.82
C ARG A 344 3.11 14.51 -19.02
N SER A 345 2.15 13.60 -18.98
CA SER A 345 0.71 13.88 -19.16
C SER A 345 -0.11 13.29 -18.00
N PRO A 346 -1.10 14.02 -17.44
CA PRO A 346 -1.96 13.49 -16.38
C PRO A 346 -2.91 12.40 -16.92
N LEU A 347 -3.34 11.49 -16.06
CA LEU A 347 -4.48 10.63 -16.35
C LEU A 347 -5.76 11.45 -16.55
N LEU A 348 -6.63 10.95 -17.44
CA LEU A 348 -7.97 11.46 -17.68
C LEU A 348 -9.00 10.36 -17.37
N PRO A 349 -10.19 10.70 -16.84
CA PRO A 349 -10.59 12.02 -16.34
C PRO A 349 -9.73 12.44 -15.13
N LEU A 350 -9.58 13.75 -14.93
CA LEU A 350 -8.81 14.28 -13.79
C LEU A 350 -9.51 13.91 -12.46
N PRO A 351 -8.82 13.32 -11.49
CA PRO A 351 -9.40 12.99 -10.19
C PRO A 351 -9.83 14.22 -9.39
N SER A 352 -10.83 14.03 -8.52
CA SER A 352 -11.35 15.05 -7.62
C SER A 352 -10.27 15.55 -6.65
N LYS A 353 -10.13 16.87 -6.49
CA LYS A 353 -9.08 17.52 -5.68
C LYS A 353 -9.56 18.03 -4.33
N THR A 354 -10.87 18.12 -4.11
CA THR A 354 -11.46 18.41 -2.79
C THR A 354 -12.47 17.36 -2.32
N ILE A 355 -12.68 17.31 -1.01
CA ILE A 355 -13.66 16.43 -0.35
C ILE A 355 -15.07 16.61 -0.94
N PHE A 356 -15.43 17.84 -1.34
CA PHE A 356 -16.75 18.16 -1.87
C PHE A 356 -16.95 17.79 -3.34
N GLU A 357 -15.86 17.64 -4.11
CA GLU A 357 -15.89 17.05 -5.45
C GLU A 357 -16.00 15.52 -5.35
N ALA A 358 -15.21 14.91 -4.46
CA ALA A 358 -15.19 13.46 -4.26
C ALA A 358 -16.48 12.93 -3.64
N PHE A 359 -17.04 13.63 -2.65
CA PHE A 359 -18.20 13.20 -1.87
C PHE A 359 -19.25 14.32 -1.74
N PRO A 360 -19.98 14.68 -2.82
CA PRO A 360 -20.91 15.81 -2.83
C PRO A 360 -21.99 15.74 -1.74
N HIS A 361 -22.45 14.53 -1.37
CA HIS A 361 -23.46 14.30 -0.34
C HIS A 361 -23.01 14.77 1.07
N SER A 362 -21.71 14.71 1.37
CA SER A 362 -21.17 15.15 2.67
C SER A 362 -21.34 16.66 2.90
N LYS A 363 -21.40 17.46 1.82
CA LYS A 363 -21.53 18.92 1.85
C LYS A 363 -22.78 19.40 2.60
N ARG A 364 -23.87 18.62 2.60
CA ARG A 364 -25.10 18.93 3.34
C ARG A 364 -24.92 18.92 4.86
N TRP A 365 -23.99 18.11 5.35
CA TRP A 365 -23.78 17.87 6.79
C TRP A 365 -22.52 18.53 7.33
N TRP A 366 -21.83 19.30 6.49
CA TRP A 366 -20.51 19.86 6.78
C TRP A 366 -20.63 21.13 7.64
N PRO A 367 -20.08 21.17 8.88
CA PRO A 367 -20.16 22.36 9.71
C PRO A 367 -19.33 23.52 9.16
N SER A 368 -19.79 24.75 9.34
CA SER A 368 -19.10 25.97 8.89
C SER A 368 -17.72 26.17 9.54
N TRP A 369 -17.49 25.59 10.72
CA TRP A 369 -16.20 25.60 11.42
C TRP A 369 -15.22 24.50 10.96
N ASP A 370 -15.66 23.50 10.18
CA ASP A 370 -14.76 22.48 9.63
C ASP A 370 -14.14 22.97 8.32
N SER A 371 -12.99 23.62 8.44
CA SER A 371 -12.24 24.20 7.32
C SER A 371 -11.49 23.18 6.44
N ARG A 372 -11.63 21.87 6.65
CA ARG A 372 -10.96 20.87 5.80
C ARG A 372 -11.53 20.87 4.39
N ARG A 373 -10.64 20.89 3.39
CA ARG A 373 -10.97 20.70 1.96
C ARG A 373 -10.36 19.45 1.35
N GLN A 374 -9.44 18.80 2.07
CA GLN A 374 -8.71 17.60 1.68
C GLN A 374 -8.48 16.70 2.90
N PHE A 375 -8.37 15.39 2.68
CA PHE A 375 -7.97 14.43 3.70
C PHE A 375 -6.45 14.50 3.97
N ARG A 376 -6.01 13.94 5.10
CA ARG A 376 -4.59 13.66 5.34
C ARG A 376 -4.16 12.41 4.53
N CYS A 377 -2.99 11.87 4.84
CA CYS A 377 -2.62 10.53 4.39
C CYS A 377 -3.70 9.53 4.82
N ILE A 378 -4.04 8.62 3.92
CA ILE A 378 -4.88 7.47 4.22
C ILE A 378 -4.01 6.50 5.01
N ASN A 379 -4.56 5.97 6.11
CA ASN A 379 -3.86 5.11 7.06
C ASN A 379 -4.31 3.65 6.86
N THR A 380 -3.52 2.71 7.38
CA THR A 380 -3.81 1.26 7.36
C THR A 380 -4.96 0.82 8.26
N GLY A 381 -5.51 1.72 9.09
CA GLY A 381 -6.56 1.42 10.07
C GLY A 381 -7.64 2.49 10.14
N LYS A 382 -8.87 2.06 10.45
CA LYS A 382 -10.07 2.90 10.58
C LYS A 382 -10.35 3.30 12.03
N ALA A 383 -11.14 4.36 12.23
CA ALA A 383 -11.64 4.70 13.57
C ALA A 383 -12.58 3.63 14.14
N SER A 384 -12.53 3.44 15.46
CA SER A 384 -13.49 2.62 16.17
C SER A 384 -14.85 3.33 16.32
N ALA A 385 -15.93 2.55 16.45
CA ALA A 385 -17.26 3.09 16.75
C ALA A 385 -17.28 3.89 18.07
N LYS A 386 -16.44 3.51 19.05
CA LYS A 386 -16.24 4.26 20.30
C LYS A 386 -15.67 5.68 20.07
N THR A 387 -14.96 5.93 18.97
CA THR A 387 -14.48 7.28 18.61
C THR A 387 -15.56 8.12 17.93
N THR A 388 -16.27 7.56 16.95
CA THR A 388 -17.38 8.28 16.29
C THR A 388 -18.52 8.58 17.26
N GLU A 389 -18.78 7.69 18.22
CA GLU A 389 -19.78 7.90 19.27
C GLU A 389 -19.38 9.00 20.26
N ARG A 390 -18.12 9.03 20.72
CA ARG A 390 -17.63 10.13 21.58
C ARG A 390 -17.73 11.49 20.90
N ILE A 391 -17.47 11.56 19.59
CA ILE A 391 -17.69 12.78 18.79
C ILE A 391 -19.18 13.14 18.74
N ARG A 392 -20.07 12.17 18.47
CA ARG A 392 -21.52 12.39 18.45
C ARG A 392 -22.04 12.92 19.78
N LEU A 393 -21.62 12.33 20.90
CA LEU A 393 -22.01 12.74 22.25
C LEU A 393 -21.49 14.13 22.60
N ALA A 394 -20.21 14.42 22.33
CA ALA A 394 -19.61 15.73 22.60
C ALA A 394 -20.26 16.88 21.78
N LEU A 395 -20.75 16.57 20.57
CA LEU A 395 -21.52 17.52 19.75
C LEU A 395 -22.98 17.64 20.19
N ALA A 396 -23.58 16.57 20.72
CA ALA A 396 -24.96 16.56 21.21
C ALA A 396 -25.13 17.24 22.58
N SER A 397 -24.08 17.28 23.40
CA SER A 397 -24.03 18.02 24.67
C SER A 397 -23.47 19.45 24.56
N SER A 398 -23.18 19.91 23.34
CA SER A 398 -22.70 21.27 23.07
C SER A 398 -23.81 22.18 22.54
N GLU A 399 -23.58 23.48 22.70
CA GLU A 399 -24.29 24.53 21.94
C GLU A 399 -24.02 24.40 20.42
N ASP A 400 -24.82 25.06 19.59
CA ASP A 400 -24.65 25.11 18.13
C ASP A 400 -24.43 26.57 17.70
N PRO A 401 -23.20 27.00 17.33
CA PRO A 401 -22.00 26.17 17.13
C PRO A 401 -21.30 25.74 18.44
N PRO A 402 -20.62 24.57 18.47
CA PRO A 402 -19.94 24.08 19.67
C PRO A 402 -18.82 25.00 20.17
N PRO A 403 -18.48 24.96 21.48
CA PRO A 403 -17.36 25.73 22.02
C PRO A 403 -16.02 25.42 21.31
N PRO A 404 -15.08 26.39 21.17
CA PRO A 404 -13.83 26.18 20.42
C PRO A 404 -12.97 25.00 20.89
N ARG A 405 -13.04 24.62 22.18
CA ARG A 405 -12.39 23.42 22.73
C ARG A 405 -12.96 22.13 22.12
N VAL A 406 -14.28 22.06 21.94
CA VAL A 406 -14.96 20.91 21.33
C VAL A 406 -14.71 20.89 19.83
N GLN A 407 -14.80 22.03 19.14
CA GLN A 407 -14.42 22.14 17.73
C GLN A 407 -13.00 21.64 17.49
N LYS A 408 -12.02 22.08 18.31
CA LYS A 408 -10.62 21.63 18.22
C LYS A 408 -10.51 20.10 18.37
N TYR A 409 -11.10 19.53 19.43
CA TYR A 409 -11.08 18.09 19.68
C TYR A 409 -11.66 17.28 18.51
N VAL A 410 -12.86 17.67 18.03
CA VAL A 410 -13.52 16.99 16.91
C VAL A 410 -12.71 17.13 15.62
N LEU A 411 -12.15 18.31 15.33
CA LEU A 411 -11.26 18.49 14.18
C LEU A 411 -9.97 17.68 14.30
N GLU A 412 -9.42 17.47 15.49
CA GLU A 412 -8.20 16.69 15.68
C GLU A 412 -8.44 15.19 15.42
N GLU A 413 -9.49 14.59 15.99
CA GLU A 413 -9.83 13.19 15.68
C GLU A 413 -10.33 13.02 14.22
N CYS A 414 -11.11 13.97 13.66
CA CYS A 414 -11.50 13.93 12.25
C CYS A 414 -10.31 14.09 11.29
N LYS A 415 -9.25 14.80 11.68
CA LYS A 415 -7.99 14.90 10.93
C LYS A 415 -7.09 13.68 11.11
N LYS A 416 -7.17 12.97 12.23
CA LYS A 416 -6.38 11.77 12.54
C LYS A 416 -6.89 10.53 11.81
N TRP A 417 -8.21 10.37 11.75
CA TRP A 417 -8.88 9.21 11.15
C TRP A 417 -9.58 9.50 9.81
N ASN A 418 -9.34 10.67 9.21
CA ASN A 418 -9.97 11.13 7.97
C ASN A 418 -11.51 11.07 7.96
N LEU A 419 -12.15 11.34 9.11
CA LEU A 419 -13.59 11.17 9.26
C LEU A 419 -14.40 12.15 8.39
N ILE A 420 -15.46 11.66 7.76
CA ILE A 420 -16.36 12.41 6.89
C ILE A 420 -17.71 12.65 7.58
N TRP A 421 -18.36 13.78 7.29
CA TRP A 421 -19.68 14.13 7.82
C TRP A 421 -20.79 13.44 7.03
N VAL A 422 -21.58 12.59 7.70
CA VAL A 422 -22.63 11.75 7.08
C VAL A 422 -24.04 12.04 7.60
N GLY A 423 -24.17 12.91 8.62
CA GLY A 423 -25.44 13.31 9.19
C GLY A 423 -25.26 14.42 10.24
N ARG A 424 -26.37 15.00 10.73
CA ARG A 424 -26.33 15.97 11.84
C ARG A 424 -25.61 15.35 13.04
N ASN A 425 -24.54 16.01 13.49
CA ASN A 425 -23.65 15.57 14.58
C ASN A 425 -23.07 14.14 14.39
N LYS A 426 -23.05 13.60 13.16
CA LYS A 426 -22.62 12.24 12.85
C LYS A 426 -21.47 12.23 11.84
N VAL A 427 -20.34 11.70 12.27
CA VAL A 427 -19.17 11.41 11.44
C VAL A 427 -18.97 9.91 11.27
N ALA A 428 -18.35 9.51 10.17
CA ALA A 428 -17.98 8.12 9.86
C ALA A 428 -16.51 8.06 9.38
N PRO A 429 -15.82 6.90 9.49
CA PRO A 429 -14.64 6.65 8.66
C PRO A 429 -15.03 6.61 7.18
N LEU A 430 -14.04 6.76 6.28
CA LEU A 430 -14.22 6.46 4.86
C LEU A 430 -14.36 4.95 4.66
N GLU A 431 -15.26 4.51 3.79
CA GLU A 431 -15.41 3.10 3.43
C GLU A 431 -14.33 2.65 2.41
N PRO A 432 -14.04 1.34 2.27
CA PRO A 432 -12.95 0.88 1.39
C PRO A 432 -13.10 1.30 -0.08
N ALA A 433 -14.33 1.33 -0.60
CA ALA A 433 -14.60 1.79 -1.97
C ALA A 433 -14.42 3.31 -2.15
N GLU A 434 -14.59 4.10 -1.08
CA GLU A 434 -14.28 5.54 -1.08
C GLU A 434 -12.76 5.76 -1.07
N ILE A 435 -12.02 4.88 -0.40
CA ILE A 435 -10.55 4.88 -0.37
C ILE A 435 -9.96 4.44 -1.71
N GLU A 436 -10.49 3.38 -2.34
CA GLU A 436 -10.12 2.95 -3.71
C GLU A 436 -10.23 4.11 -4.70
N PHE A 437 -11.37 4.82 -4.67
CA PHE A 437 -11.62 6.00 -5.50
C PHE A 437 -10.63 7.16 -5.23
N LEU A 438 -10.33 7.46 -3.96
CA LEU A 438 -9.35 8.50 -3.60
C LEU A 438 -7.90 8.16 -4.02
N LEU A 439 -7.57 6.86 -4.06
CA LEU A 439 -6.26 6.37 -4.47
C LEU A 439 -6.14 6.15 -6.00
N GLY A 440 -7.26 6.17 -6.73
CA GLY A 440 -7.28 6.01 -8.19
C GLY A 440 -7.32 4.56 -8.67
N PHE A 441 -7.71 3.62 -7.81
CA PHE A 441 -7.97 2.22 -8.16
C PHE A 441 -9.35 2.04 -8.82
N PRO A 442 -9.57 0.92 -9.53
CA PRO A 442 -10.92 0.48 -9.91
C PRO A 442 -11.85 0.40 -8.68
N LYS A 443 -13.15 0.63 -8.90
CA LYS A 443 -14.16 0.39 -7.86
C LYS A 443 -14.19 -1.09 -7.52
N ASP A 444 -14.24 -1.41 -6.22
CA ASP A 444 -14.28 -2.78 -5.68
C ASP A 444 -13.00 -3.61 -5.98
N HIS A 445 -11.88 -2.96 -6.32
CA HIS A 445 -10.58 -3.61 -6.60
C HIS A 445 -10.10 -4.54 -5.48
N THR A 446 -10.34 -4.18 -4.22
CA THR A 446 -9.98 -5.00 -3.05
C THR A 446 -11.18 -5.76 -2.45
N ARG A 447 -12.29 -5.91 -3.19
CA ARG A 447 -13.50 -6.57 -2.68
C ARG A 447 -13.39 -8.09 -2.77
N GLY A 448 -13.58 -8.75 -1.62
CA GLY A 448 -13.55 -10.21 -1.47
C GLY A 448 -12.77 -10.63 -0.22
N ILE A 449 -11.73 -9.87 0.12
CA ILE A 449 -10.88 -10.03 1.30
C ILE A 449 -11.48 -9.35 2.55
N SER A 450 -10.91 -9.59 3.74
CA SER A 450 -11.49 -9.05 4.98
C SER A 450 -11.44 -7.52 5.03
N ALA A 451 -12.40 -6.90 5.72
CA ALA A 451 -12.47 -5.44 5.81
C ALA A 451 -11.17 -4.84 6.37
N THR A 452 -10.55 -5.47 7.37
CA THR A 452 -9.29 -5.00 7.99
C THR A 452 -8.13 -5.01 6.99
N GLU A 453 -8.02 -6.07 6.18
CA GLU A 453 -6.99 -6.18 5.14
C GLU A 453 -7.20 -5.15 4.04
N ARG A 454 -8.45 -4.85 3.64
CA ARG A 454 -8.72 -3.76 2.68
C ARG A 454 -8.11 -2.43 3.14
N TYR A 455 -8.35 -2.04 4.40
CA TYR A 455 -7.74 -0.81 4.95
C TYR A 455 -6.21 -0.89 5.00
N ARG A 456 -5.63 -2.04 5.38
CA ARG A 456 -4.18 -2.26 5.46
C ARG A 456 -3.52 -2.11 4.08
N SER A 457 -3.99 -2.85 3.08
CA SER A 457 -3.43 -2.86 1.73
C SER A 457 -3.64 -1.54 1.00
N LEU A 458 -4.83 -0.94 1.09
CA LEU A 458 -5.08 0.38 0.50
C LEU A 458 -4.23 1.48 1.15
N GLY A 459 -4.06 1.47 2.48
CA GLY A 459 -3.21 2.42 3.20
C GLY A 459 -1.76 2.44 2.68
N ASN A 460 -1.19 1.25 2.44
CA ASN A 460 0.19 1.10 1.98
C ASN A 460 0.37 1.28 0.46
N SER A 461 -0.64 0.98 -0.36
CA SER A 461 -0.61 1.09 -1.83
C SER A 461 -0.24 2.48 -2.40
N PHE A 462 0.14 2.55 -3.68
CA PHE A 462 0.40 3.82 -4.37
C PHE A 462 -0.86 4.68 -4.57
N GLN A 463 -0.66 5.99 -4.75
CA GLN A 463 -1.69 6.84 -5.36
C GLN A 463 -1.48 6.78 -6.89
N VAL A 464 -2.43 6.16 -7.58
CA VAL A 464 -2.30 5.73 -8.97
C VAL A 464 -2.10 6.91 -9.92
N ASP A 465 -2.82 8.01 -9.75
CA ASP A 465 -2.75 9.17 -10.67
C ASP A 465 -1.42 9.94 -10.56
N THR A 466 -0.80 9.98 -9.36
CA THR A 466 0.54 10.53 -9.15
C THR A 466 1.60 9.65 -9.84
N VAL A 467 1.54 8.33 -9.65
CA VAL A 467 2.50 7.39 -10.28
C VAL A 467 2.34 7.37 -11.79
N ALA A 468 1.10 7.29 -12.29
CA ALA A 468 0.80 7.34 -13.71
C ALA A 468 1.27 8.63 -14.38
N TYR A 469 1.17 9.79 -13.72
CA TYR A 469 1.72 11.03 -14.26
C TYR A 469 3.24 10.95 -14.48
N HIS A 470 3.99 10.31 -13.58
CA HIS A 470 5.43 10.09 -13.78
C HIS A 470 5.73 9.02 -14.85
N LEU A 471 4.98 7.91 -14.88
CA LEU A 471 5.14 6.83 -15.86
C LEU A 471 4.62 7.20 -17.27
N SER A 472 3.83 8.27 -17.40
CA SER A 472 3.17 8.66 -18.65
C SER A 472 4.11 8.85 -19.85
N VAL A 473 5.37 9.21 -19.60
CA VAL A 473 6.41 9.35 -20.62
C VAL A 473 6.71 8.04 -21.35
N LEU A 474 6.49 6.89 -20.70
CA LEU A 474 6.77 5.57 -21.26
C LEU A 474 5.76 5.15 -22.34
N ARG A 475 4.54 5.73 -22.33
CA ARG A 475 3.48 5.40 -23.30
C ARG A 475 3.94 5.61 -24.73
N ASP A 476 4.59 6.74 -24.99
CA ASP A 476 5.03 7.13 -26.33
C ASP A 476 6.38 6.49 -26.71
N MET A 477 7.05 5.85 -25.75
CA MET A 477 8.32 5.12 -25.94
C MET A 477 8.12 3.62 -26.20
N PHE A 478 7.07 3.01 -25.64
CA PHE A 478 6.79 1.57 -25.69
C PHE A 478 5.44 1.25 -26.36
N PRO A 479 5.24 1.62 -27.65
CA PRO A 479 3.96 1.44 -28.35
C PRO A 479 3.56 -0.01 -28.60
N HIS A 480 4.50 -0.96 -28.47
CA HIS A 480 4.25 -2.41 -28.56
C HIS A 480 4.06 -3.07 -27.19
N GLY A 481 3.93 -2.26 -26.14
CA GLY A 481 3.92 -2.71 -24.75
C GLY A 481 5.32 -2.93 -24.16
N MET A 482 5.35 -3.30 -22.89
CA MET A 482 6.58 -3.40 -22.10
C MET A 482 6.62 -4.63 -21.17
N ASN A 483 7.83 -5.01 -20.77
CA ASN A 483 8.11 -5.97 -19.71
C ASN A 483 8.42 -5.23 -18.40
N VAL A 484 7.78 -5.64 -17.30
CA VAL A 484 7.89 -4.98 -15.99
C VAL A 484 8.34 -5.96 -14.91
N LEU A 485 9.30 -5.55 -14.09
CA LEU A 485 9.61 -6.19 -12.80
C LEU A 485 9.05 -5.29 -11.68
N SER A 486 8.14 -5.82 -10.88
CA SER A 486 7.41 -5.09 -9.85
C SER A 486 7.74 -5.65 -8.47
N LEU A 487 8.58 -4.93 -7.72
CA LEU A 487 9.09 -5.35 -6.42
C LEU A 487 8.28 -4.70 -5.29
N PHE A 488 7.70 -5.52 -4.41
CA PHE A 488 6.75 -5.08 -3.37
C PHE A 488 5.50 -4.43 -3.99
N SER A 489 4.91 -5.13 -4.97
CA SER A 489 3.82 -4.62 -5.82
C SER A 489 2.51 -4.38 -5.06
N GLY A 490 2.27 -5.07 -3.94
CA GLY A 490 1.05 -4.98 -3.17
C GLY A 490 -0.18 -5.30 -4.02
N ILE A 491 -1.17 -4.41 -4.00
CA ILE A 491 -2.43 -4.56 -4.77
C ILE A 491 -2.32 -4.09 -6.24
N GLY A 492 -1.14 -4.14 -6.85
CA GLY A 492 -0.96 -3.80 -8.27
C GLY A 492 -0.93 -2.29 -8.57
N GLY A 493 -0.35 -1.48 -7.67
CA GLY A 493 -0.43 -0.02 -7.76
C GLY A 493 0.30 0.61 -8.96
N GLY A 494 1.31 -0.06 -9.52
CA GLY A 494 2.04 0.39 -10.71
C GLY A 494 1.40 -0.13 -12.00
N GLU A 495 0.90 -1.35 -11.95
CA GLU A 495 0.25 -2.12 -13.00
C GLU A 495 -1.08 -1.47 -13.39
N VAL A 496 -1.88 -1.09 -12.39
CA VAL A 496 -3.10 -0.28 -12.57
C VAL A 496 -2.78 1.09 -13.16
N ALA A 497 -1.64 1.70 -12.80
CA ALA A 497 -1.20 2.98 -13.37
C ALA A 497 -0.80 2.86 -14.85
N LEU A 498 -0.04 1.82 -15.22
CA LEU A 498 0.34 1.51 -16.61
C LEU A 498 -0.89 1.18 -17.47
N HIS A 499 -1.81 0.35 -16.96
CA HIS A 499 -3.05 0.03 -17.65
C HIS A 499 -3.94 1.28 -17.87
N ARG A 500 -4.11 2.14 -16.85
CA ARG A 500 -4.85 3.41 -16.99
C ARG A 500 -4.18 4.41 -17.94
N LEU A 501 -2.87 4.30 -18.20
CA LEU A 501 -2.17 5.06 -19.25
C LEU A 501 -2.38 4.49 -20.67
N GLY A 502 -3.01 3.33 -20.81
CA GLY A 502 -3.11 2.60 -22.08
C GLY A 502 -1.82 1.87 -22.48
N ILE A 503 -0.88 1.69 -21.55
CA ILE A 503 0.38 0.97 -21.82
C ILE A 503 0.10 -0.52 -21.70
N ARG A 504 0.29 -1.26 -22.80
CA ARG A 504 0.21 -2.72 -22.81
C ARG A 504 1.35 -3.31 -21.97
N MET A 505 1.01 -4.21 -21.05
CA MET A 505 2.00 -5.01 -20.33
C MET A 505 2.10 -6.38 -21.02
N ASN A 506 3.31 -6.76 -21.44
CA ASN A 506 3.56 -8.01 -22.17
C ASN A 506 3.90 -9.15 -21.20
N THR A 507 4.89 -8.91 -20.33
CA THR A 507 5.20 -9.76 -19.19
C THR A 507 5.34 -8.90 -17.93
N VAL A 508 4.73 -9.32 -16.83
CA VAL A 508 4.92 -8.70 -15.50
C VAL A 508 5.39 -9.78 -14.54
N ILE A 509 6.54 -9.55 -13.92
CA ILE A 509 7.03 -10.37 -12.80
C ILE A 509 6.79 -9.56 -11.53
N SER A 510 5.91 -10.07 -10.67
CA SER A 510 5.38 -9.38 -9.50
C SER A 510 5.85 -10.08 -8.23
N VAL A 511 6.49 -9.34 -7.32
CA VAL A 511 7.03 -9.87 -6.06
C VAL A 511 6.25 -9.27 -4.90
N GLU A 512 5.46 -10.10 -4.20
CA GLU A 512 4.59 -9.66 -3.12
C GLU A 512 4.39 -10.75 -2.06
N LYS A 513 4.71 -10.42 -0.80
CA LYS A 513 4.72 -11.38 0.31
C LYS A 513 3.33 -11.78 0.78
N SER A 514 2.35 -10.88 0.75
CA SER A 514 0.99 -11.21 1.16
C SER A 514 0.22 -11.91 0.03
N GLU A 515 -0.16 -13.16 0.27
CA GLU A 515 -1.07 -13.93 -0.60
C GLU A 515 -2.37 -13.17 -0.91
N VAL A 516 -2.89 -12.45 0.08
CA VAL A 516 -4.09 -11.59 -0.04
C VAL A 516 -3.88 -10.47 -1.08
N ASN A 517 -2.68 -9.90 -1.16
CA ASN A 517 -2.34 -8.88 -2.15
C ASN A 517 -2.12 -9.52 -3.54
N ARG A 518 -1.43 -10.67 -3.62
CA ARG A 518 -1.26 -11.46 -4.86
C ARG A 518 -2.62 -11.81 -5.46
N ALA A 519 -3.52 -12.39 -4.68
CA ALA A 519 -4.89 -12.72 -5.11
C ALA A 519 -5.69 -11.52 -5.65
N ILE A 520 -5.49 -10.31 -5.10
CA ILE A 520 -6.08 -9.07 -5.63
C ILE A 520 -5.48 -8.71 -7.00
N LEU A 521 -4.14 -8.75 -7.14
CA LEU A 521 -3.46 -8.48 -8.40
C LEU A 521 -3.85 -9.50 -9.49
N LYS A 522 -3.79 -10.80 -9.17
CA LYS A 522 -4.19 -11.93 -10.04
C LYS A 522 -5.64 -11.78 -10.51
N SER A 523 -6.57 -11.55 -9.58
CA SER A 523 -7.98 -11.31 -9.89
C SER A 523 -8.20 -10.10 -10.81
N TRP A 524 -7.46 -9.01 -10.61
CA TRP A 524 -7.51 -7.84 -11.50
C TRP A 524 -6.87 -8.12 -12.86
N TRP A 525 -5.77 -8.88 -12.90
CA TRP A 525 -5.05 -9.24 -14.11
C TRP A 525 -5.93 -10.03 -15.07
N ASP A 526 -6.54 -11.12 -14.59
CA ASP A 526 -7.42 -12.01 -15.37
C ASP A 526 -8.66 -11.29 -15.93
N GLN A 527 -9.07 -10.18 -15.29
CA GLN A 527 -10.19 -9.34 -15.73
C GLN A 527 -9.80 -8.26 -16.76
N THR A 528 -8.52 -7.90 -16.89
CA THR A 528 -8.12 -6.65 -17.57
C THR A 528 -6.93 -6.74 -18.52
N GLN A 529 -6.08 -7.77 -18.42
CA GLN A 529 -4.84 -7.91 -19.20
C GLN A 529 -4.85 -9.14 -20.10
N THR A 530 -3.97 -9.15 -21.10
CA THR A 530 -3.75 -10.29 -22.02
C THR A 530 -2.26 -10.67 -22.11
N GLY A 531 -1.47 -10.26 -21.13
CA GLY A 531 -0.04 -10.60 -21.02
C GLY A 531 0.18 -11.69 -19.98
N THR A 532 1.44 -12.10 -19.81
CA THR A 532 1.83 -13.07 -18.78
C THR A 532 2.08 -12.35 -17.45
N LEU A 533 1.39 -12.77 -16.39
CA LEU A 533 1.75 -12.46 -15.00
C LEU A 533 2.53 -13.65 -14.43
N ILE A 534 3.66 -13.38 -13.79
CA ILE A 534 4.40 -14.33 -12.96
C ILE A 534 4.41 -13.76 -11.54
N GLU A 535 3.96 -14.54 -10.56
CA GLU A 535 3.85 -14.11 -9.17
C GLU A 535 4.90 -14.81 -8.32
N ILE A 536 5.65 -14.04 -7.54
CA ILE A 536 6.74 -14.52 -6.70
C ILE A 536 6.46 -14.09 -5.25
N SER A 537 6.62 -15.04 -4.33
CA SER A 537 6.25 -14.88 -2.92
C SER A 537 7.24 -14.06 -2.10
N ASP A 538 8.56 -14.19 -2.31
CA ASP A 538 9.57 -13.44 -1.57
C ASP A 538 10.68 -12.89 -2.48
N VAL A 539 11.15 -11.68 -2.16
CA VAL A 539 12.26 -11.02 -2.87
C VAL A 539 13.59 -11.76 -2.69
N GLN A 540 13.69 -12.65 -1.72
CA GLN A 540 14.86 -13.50 -1.48
C GLN A 540 14.97 -14.69 -2.45
N THR A 541 13.88 -15.11 -3.12
CA THR A 541 13.93 -16.22 -4.10
C THR A 541 14.45 -15.78 -5.48
N LEU A 542 14.51 -14.47 -5.74
CA LEU A 542 15.10 -13.88 -6.95
C LEU A 542 16.64 -13.95 -6.92
N THR A 543 17.19 -15.13 -7.16
CA THR A 543 18.63 -15.32 -7.36
C THR A 543 19.09 -14.70 -8.69
N GLN A 544 20.42 -14.51 -8.84
CA GLN A 544 21.00 -14.02 -10.09
C GLN A 544 20.64 -14.94 -11.27
N GLU A 545 20.59 -16.25 -11.07
CA GLU A 545 20.27 -17.25 -12.08
C GLU A 545 18.83 -17.12 -12.58
N LYS A 546 17.85 -16.96 -11.68
CA LYS A 546 16.45 -16.69 -12.06
C LYS A 546 16.31 -15.36 -12.80
N ILE A 547 16.95 -14.29 -12.31
CA ILE A 547 16.95 -12.98 -12.98
C ILE A 547 17.54 -13.08 -14.40
N GLU A 548 18.69 -13.75 -14.57
CA GLU A 548 19.30 -13.95 -15.88
C GLU A 548 18.46 -14.84 -16.81
N ALA A 549 17.72 -15.81 -16.27
CA ALA A 549 16.80 -16.66 -17.03
C ALA A 549 15.57 -15.89 -17.52
N TYR A 550 14.91 -15.09 -16.67
CA TYR A 550 13.82 -14.21 -17.09
C TYR A 550 14.28 -13.23 -18.16
N VAL A 551 15.41 -12.54 -17.93
CA VAL A 551 15.97 -11.56 -18.88
C VAL A 551 16.22 -12.19 -20.24
N ARG A 552 16.73 -13.43 -20.30
CA ARG A 552 16.86 -14.21 -21.54
C ARG A 552 15.51 -14.53 -22.20
N ARG A 553 14.51 -15.00 -21.45
CA ARG A 553 13.19 -15.40 -22.00
C ARG A 553 12.34 -14.24 -22.51
N ILE A 554 12.34 -13.11 -21.80
CA ILE A 554 11.45 -11.98 -22.09
C ILE A 554 12.09 -10.92 -23.00
N GLY A 555 13.42 -10.98 -23.20
CA GLY A 555 14.19 -9.94 -23.90
C GLY A 555 14.63 -8.77 -23.01
N GLY A 556 14.62 -8.95 -21.69
CA GLY A 556 14.92 -7.91 -20.70
C GLY A 556 13.70 -7.11 -20.21
N PHE A 557 13.91 -6.32 -19.16
CA PHE A 557 12.86 -5.51 -18.52
C PHE A 557 12.96 -4.05 -18.95
N ASP A 558 11.84 -3.44 -19.34
CA ASP A 558 11.79 -2.02 -19.68
C ASP A 558 11.65 -1.15 -18.42
N LEU A 559 10.98 -1.67 -17.38
CA LEU A 559 10.73 -0.98 -16.12
C LEU A 559 10.94 -1.90 -14.90
N VAL A 560 11.76 -1.46 -13.95
CA VAL A 560 11.87 -2.03 -12.60
C VAL A 560 11.22 -1.07 -11.61
N ILE A 561 9.99 -1.36 -11.19
CA ILE A 561 9.22 -0.53 -10.26
C ILE A 561 9.20 -1.15 -8.87
N GLY A 562 9.14 -0.33 -7.82
CA GLY A 562 8.89 -0.83 -6.47
C GLY A 562 8.60 0.26 -5.43
N GLY A 563 8.01 -0.15 -4.31
CA GLY A 563 7.71 0.73 -3.18
C GLY A 563 8.34 0.20 -1.90
N SER A 564 8.75 1.10 -1.01
CA SER A 564 9.21 0.69 0.32
C SER A 564 8.05 0.09 1.14
N PRO A 565 8.19 -1.12 1.74
CA PRO A 565 7.20 -1.69 2.65
C PRO A 565 7.23 -0.94 4.00
N CYS A 566 6.61 0.25 4.02
CA CYS A 566 6.75 1.29 5.05
C CYS A 566 6.11 1.02 6.43
N ASN A 567 6.26 -0.16 7.01
CA ASN A 567 5.88 -0.40 8.40
C ASN A 567 6.80 0.38 9.39
N ASN A 568 8.14 0.23 9.29
CA ASN A 568 9.08 0.82 10.26
C ASN A 568 9.53 2.26 9.91
N LEU A 569 9.18 2.76 8.71
CA LEU A 569 9.58 4.11 8.25
C LEU A 569 8.53 5.20 8.55
N THR A 570 7.37 4.85 9.12
CA THR A 570 6.35 5.84 9.52
C THR A 570 6.47 6.20 11.01
N GLY A 571 6.64 7.49 11.30
CA GLY A 571 6.91 8.01 12.65
C GLY A 571 5.77 7.92 13.68
N SER A 572 4.81 7.01 13.49
CA SER A 572 3.75 6.68 14.44
C SER A 572 4.19 5.59 15.42
N ASN A 573 5.04 4.65 14.96
CA ASN A 573 5.65 3.64 15.83
C ASN A 573 6.79 4.30 16.61
N ARG A 574 6.61 4.46 17.93
CA ARG A 574 7.63 5.12 18.79
C ARG A 574 8.81 4.23 19.15
N HIS A 575 8.63 2.90 19.12
CA HIS A 575 9.52 1.93 19.75
C HIS A 575 10.52 1.28 18.78
N HIS A 576 10.26 1.33 17.47
CA HIS A 576 11.23 0.97 16.42
C HIS A 576 11.50 2.18 15.54
N ARG A 577 12.75 2.66 15.55
CA ARG A 577 13.22 3.86 14.83
C ARG A 577 14.45 3.56 13.98
N ASP A 578 14.53 2.30 13.55
CA ASP A 578 15.77 1.59 13.21
C ASP A 578 16.28 1.94 11.79
N GLY A 579 15.95 3.15 11.29
CA GLY A 579 16.48 3.73 10.06
C GLY A 579 16.40 2.81 8.85
N LEU A 580 17.58 2.46 8.31
CA LEU A 580 17.77 1.48 7.24
C LEU A 580 18.31 0.12 7.74
N GLU A 581 18.34 -0.08 9.06
CA GLU A 581 18.93 -1.24 9.74
C GLU A 581 17.86 -2.21 10.28
N GLY A 582 16.62 -1.74 10.51
CA GLY A 582 15.48 -2.59 10.84
C GLY A 582 15.04 -3.49 9.68
N GLU A 583 14.47 -4.65 10.00
CA GLU A 583 14.19 -5.76 9.06
C GLU A 583 13.44 -5.34 7.79
N HIS A 584 12.36 -4.56 7.93
CA HIS A 584 11.59 -4.06 6.78
C HIS A 584 12.34 -3.03 5.92
N SER A 585 13.36 -2.36 6.48
CA SER A 585 14.16 -1.39 5.75
C SER A 585 15.32 -2.05 4.98
N ALA A 586 15.80 -3.21 5.41
CA ALA A 586 16.78 -4.01 4.67
C ALA A 586 16.29 -4.40 3.26
N LEU A 587 14.97 -4.45 3.06
CA LEU A 587 14.31 -4.70 1.77
C LEU A 587 14.63 -3.63 0.70
N PHE A 588 15.10 -2.43 1.09
CA PHE A 588 15.68 -1.48 0.14
C PHE A 588 16.95 -2.02 -0.55
N TYR A 589 17.83 -2.70 0.19
CA TYR A 589 19.04 -3.29 -0.39
C TYR A 589 18.71 -4.43 -1.34
N HIS A 590 17.64 -5.20 -1.08
CA HIS A 590 17.12 -6.18 -2.04
C HIS A 590 16.65 -5.51 -3.35
N TYR A 591 15.91 -4.40 -3.29
CA TYR A 591 15.54 -3.63 -4.48
C TYR A 591 16.77 -3.16 -5.28
N PHE A 592 17.76 -2.57 -4.59
CA PHE A 592 18.99 -2.11 -5.22
C PHE A 592 19.79 -3.26 -5.86
N ASN A 593 19.99 -4.36 -5.13
CA ASN A 593 20.73 -5.52 -5.62
C ASN A 593 20.06 -6.12 -6.87
N ILE A 594 18.73 -6.28 -6.86
CA ILE A 594 17.99 -6.81 -8.02
C ILE A 594 18.05 -5.85 -9.21
N LEU A 595 17.95 -4.54 -8.99
CA LEU A 595 18.09 -3.54 -10.05
C LEU A 595 19.49 -3.61 -10.71
N ASP A 596 20.56 -3.74 -9.92
CA ASP A 596 21.92 -3.86 -10.44
C ASP A 596 22.18 -5.22 -11.12
N LEU A 597 21.57 -6.31 -10.63
CA LEU A 597 21.59 -7.63 -11.28
C LEU A 597 20.85 -7.63 -12.63
N VAL A 598 19.64 -7.06 -12.69
CA VAL A 598 18.91 -6.86 -13.96
C VAL A 598 19.74 -6.03 -14.92
N LYS A 599 20.32 -4.91 -14.47
CA LYS A 599 21.24 -4.10 -15.26
C LYS A 599 22.50 -4.85 -15.68
N ALA A 600 22.99 -5.80 -14.91
CA ALA A 600 24.14 -6.63 -15.29
C ALA A 600 23.76 -7.66 -16.35
N ALA A 601 22.61 -8.33 -16.20
CA ALA A 601 22.07 -9.29 -17.16
C ALA A 601 21.74 -8.63 -18.51
N MET A 602 21.05 -7.48 -18.50
CA MET A 602 20.70 -6.72 -19.71
C MET A 602 21.90 -6.05 -20.41
N ARG A 603 23.10 -6.09 -19.81
CA ARG A 603 24.38 -5.70 -20.45
C ARG A 603 25.14 -6.91 -21.03
N ARG A 604 24.56 -8.10 -20.98
CA ARG A 604 25.08 -9.35 -21.58
C ARG A 604 24.16 -9.92 -22.69
N LEU A 605 22.93 -9.39 -22.81
CA LEU A 605 22.15 -9.42 -24.05
C LEU A 605 22.82 -8.51 -25.10
#